data_AF-A0A2E6MNQ4-F1
#
_entry.id   AF-A0A2E6MNQ4-F1
#
_cell.length_a   1.000
_cell.length_b   1.000
_cell.length_c   1.000
_cell.angle_alpha   90.00
_cell.angle_beta   90.00
_cell.angle_gamma   90.00
#
_symmetry.space_group_name_H-M   'P 1'
#
loop_
_entity.id
_entity.type
_entity.pdbx_description
1 polymer ?
#
loop_
_entity_poly.entity_id
_entity_poly.type
_entity_poly.pdbx_seq_one_letter_code
_entity_poly.pdbx_strand_id
1 'polypeptide(L)'
;MQNWIGIAIWIVMGAAIGLLMRAAISRPEEQPGHAQVIMLIGAFAAVIGGMLGVGIFHLFDPLALSIGGTAGAVAFSVLMTFIYRWGLRTLI
;
A
#
# COMPACT_ATOMS: atom_id res chain seq x y z
N MET A 1 5.37 -3.60 -21.44
CA MET A 1 6.24 -2.72 -20.62
C MET A 1 5.46 -1.81 -19.68
N GLN A 2 4.39 -1.14 -20.13
CA GLN A 2 3.59 -0.22 -19.30
C GLN A 2 3.11 -0.82 -17.96
N ASN A 3 2.64 -2.07 -17.95
CA ASN A 3 2.15 -2.70 -16.72
C ASN A 3 3.23 -2.93 -15.66
N TRP A 4 4.44 -3.32 -16.08
CA TRP A 4 5.58 -3.45 -15.17
C TRP A 4 5.97 -2.11 -14.53
N ILE A 5 5.91 -1.02 -15.30
CA ILE A 5 6.10 0.34 -14.78
C ILE A 5 5.00 0.70 -13.78
N GLY A 6 3.74 0.40 -14.09
CA GLY A 6 2.61 0.64 -13.19
C GLY A 6 2.76 -0.10 -11.85
N ILE A 7 3.19 -1.37 -11.89
CA ILE A 7 3.46 -2.15 -10.67
C ILE A 7 4.60 -1.54 -9.86
N ALA A 8 5.69 -1.10 -10.51
CA ALA A 8 6.78 -0.42 -9.83
C ALA A 8 6.31 0.88 -9.16
N ILE A 9 5.43 1.64 -9.81
CA ILE A 9 4.79 2.83 -9.24
C ILE A 9 3.95 2.45 -8.02
N TRP A 10 3.15 1.38 -8.09
CA TRP A 10 2.37 0.91 -6.95
C TRP A 10 3.24 0.54 -5.74
N ILE A 11 4.38 -0.13 -5.96
CA ILE A 11 5.32 -0.50 -4.89
C ILE A 11 5.85 0.75 -4.20
N VAL A 12 6.37 1.71 -4.97
CA VAL A 12 6.93 2.96 -4.43
C VAL A 12 5.84 3.78 -3.72
N MET A 13 4.65 3.88 -4.33
CA MET A 13 3.50 4.56 -3.76
C MET A 13 3.04 3.90 -2.45
N GLY A 14 2.93 2.57 -2.41
CA GLY A 14 2.54 1.83 -1.21
C GLY A 14 3.54 2.01 -0.07
N ALA A 15 4.84 1.97 -0.36
CA ALA A 15 5.88 2.27 0.63
C ALA A 15 5.77 3.70 1.16
N ALA A 16 5.53 4.68 0.28
CA ALA A 16 5.31 6.07 0.67
C ALA A 16 4.05 6.24 1.54
N ILE A 17 2.94 5.57 1.19
CA ILE A 17 1.72 5.55 2.01
C ILE A 17 2.01 4.95 3.39
N GLY A 18 2.81 3.89 3.47
CA GLY A 18 3.26 3.32 4.75
C GLY A 18 3.99 4.33 5.63
N LEU A 19 4.93 5.09 5.06
CA LEU A 19 5.65 6.15 5.78
C LEU A 19 4.72 7.31 6.19
N LEU A 20 3.80 7.72 5.31
CA LEU A 20 2.82 8.75 5.61
C LEU A 20 1.88 8.31 6.73
N MET A 21 1.43 7.06 6.73
CA MET A 21 0.62 6.49 7.82
C MET A 21 1.40 6.46 9.13
N ARG A 22 2.69 6.14 9.07
CA ARG A 22 3.59 6.21 10.23
C ARG A 22 3.70 7.62 10.81
N ALA A 23 3.79 8.64 9.95
CA ALA A 23 3.81 10.03 10.37
C ALA A 23 2.45 10.49 10.94
N ALA A 24 1.35 10.15 10.25
CA ALA A 24 -0.01 10.51 10.66
C ALA A 24 -0.41 9.87 12.00
N ILE A 25 0.00 8.61 12.23
CA ILE A 25 -0.20 7.89 13.49
C ILE A 25 1.18 7.61 14.09
N SER A 26 1.76 8.65 14.68
CA SER A 26 3.06 8.61 15.34
C SER A 26 2.98 7.89 16.69
N ARG A 27 4.00 7.07 16.99
CA ARG A 27 4.14 6.37 18.28
C ARG A 27 5.58 6.48 18.80
N PRO A 28 5.81 7.18 19.92
CA PRO A 28 7.16 7.41 20.45
C PRO A 28 7.85 6.12 20.93
N GLU A 29 7.08 5.14 21.37
CA GLU A 29 7.56 3.87 21.92
C GLU A 29 7.87 2.82 20.83
N GLU A 30 7.84 3.23 19.55
CA GLU A 30 8.09 2.36 18.41
C GLU A 30 9.52 1.82 18.42
N GLN A 31 9.66 0.49 18.49
CA GLN A 31 10.96 -0.17 18.36
C GLN A 31 11.61 0.08 16.99
N PRO A 32 12.96 0.04 16.92
CA PRO A 32 13.67 0.13 15.65
C PRO A 32 13.21 -0.97 14.67
N GLY A 33 12.99 -0.63 13.41
CA GLY A 33 12.61 -1.58 12.35
C GLY A 33 11.17 -1.46 11.86
N HIS A 34 10.26 -0.86 12.64
CA HIS A 34 8.86 -0.71 12.22
C HIS A 34 8.67 0.19 10.99
N ALA A 35 9.60 1.11 10.73
CA ALA A 35 9.59 1.91 9.51
C ALA A 35 9.74 1.03 8.25
N GLN A 36 10.64 0.05 8.29
CA GLN A 36 10.86 -0.91 7.21
C GLN A 36 9.65 -1.83 7.05
N VAL A 37 9.09 -2.30 8.16
CA VAL A 37 7.91 -3.18 8.13
C VAL A 37 6.70 -2.48 7.54
N ILE A 38 6.38 -1.24 7.97
CA ILE A 38 5.21 -0.53 7.44
C ILE A 38 5.37 -0.16 5.97
N MET A 39 6.59 0.14 5.51
CA MET A 39 6.88 0.32 4.08
C MET A 39 6.62 -0.96 3.29
N LEU A 40 7.10 -2.10 3.77
CA LEU A 40 6.91 -3.40 3.11
C LEU A 40 5.43 -3.78 3.04
N ILE A 41 4.70 -3.58 4.14
CA ILE A 41 3.24 -3.83 4.21
C ILE A 41 2.51 -2.93 3.21
N GLY A 42 2.81 -1.63 3.18
CA GLY A 42 2.19 -0.70 2.25
C GLY A 42 2.46 -1.07 0.80
N ALA A 43 3.72 -1.36 0.45
CA ALA A 43 4.09 -1.80 -0.90
C ALA A 43 3.37 -3.09 -1.33
N PHE A 44 3.34 -4.10 -0.46
CA PHE A 44 2.68 -5.38 -0.74
C PHE A 44 1.16 -5.21 -0.89
N ALA A 45 0.54 -4.43 0.00
CA ALA A 45 -0.87 -4.11 -0.07
C ALA A 45 -1.21 -3.31 -1.34
N ALA A 46 -0.38 -2.35 -1.76
CA ALA A 46 -0.60 -1.62 -2.99
C ALA A 46 -0.62 -2.53 -4.23
N VAL A 47 0.24 -3.56 -4.27
CA VAL A 47 0.21 -4.54 -5.37
C VAL A 47 -1.08 -5.37 -5.36
N ILE A 48 -1.50 -5.89 -4.20
CA ILE A 48 -2.75 -6.66 -4.07
C ILE A 48 -3.95 -5.79 -4.47
N GLY A 49 -4.07 -4.61 -3.87
CA GLY A 49 -5.15 -3.68 -4.15
C GLY A 49 -5.17 -3.25 -5.61
N GLY A 50 -4.00 -3.04 -6.21
CA GLY A 50 -3.88 -2.69 -7.61
C GLY A 50 -4.34 -3.79 -8.54
N MET A 51 -3.93 -5.04 -8.29
CA MET A 51 -4.38 -6.20 -9.07
C MET A 51 -5.90 -6.42 -8.95
N LEU A 52 -6.46 -6.27 -7.75
CA LEU A 52 -7.92 -6.34 -7.54
C LEU A 52 -8.65 -5.22 -8.29
N GLY A 53 -8.12 -3.98 -8.21
CA GLY A 53 -8.70 -2.82 -8.90
C GLY A 53 -8.67 -2.94 -10.42
N VAL A 54 -7.58 -3.46 -11.00
CA VAL A 54 -7.51 -3.77 -12.44
C VAL A 54 -8.53 -4.86 -12.80
N GLY A 55 -8.63 -5.92 -11.99
CA GLY A 55 -9.57 -7.02 -12.25
C GLY A 55 -11.04 -6.60 -12.26
N ILE A 56 -11.42 -5.55 -11.53
CA ILE A 56 -12.81 -5.04 -11.49
C ILE A 56 -13.14 -4.18 -12.71
N PHE A 57 -12.22 -3.30 -13.15
CA PHE A 57 -12.52 -2.26 -14.14
C PHE A 57 -11.88 -2.49 -15.53
N HIS A 58 -10.85 -3.34 -15.63
CA HIS A 58 -10.02 -3.55 -16.82
C HIS A 58 -9.73 -5.05 -17.03
N LEU A 59 -10.77 -5.89 -16.99
CA LEU A 59 -10.62 -7.34 -17.05
C LEU A 59 -10.07 -7.85 -18.39
N PHE A 60 -10.50 -7.27 -19.51
CA PHE A 60 -10.14 -7.75 -20.86
C PHE A 60 -8.94 -7.03 -21.48
N ASP A 61 -8.61 -5.83 -20.98
CA ASP A 61 -7.43 -5.07 -21.37
C ASP A 61 -6.76 -4.51 -20.10
N PRO A 62 -5.90 -5.31 -19.44
CA PRO A 62 -5.37 -4.99 -18.13
C PRO A 62 -4.38 -3.84 -18.19
N LEU A 63 -4.76 -2.72 -17.58
CA LEU A 63 -3.96 -1.51 -17.48
C LEU A 63 -3.63 -1.21 -16.01
N ALA A 64 -2.37 -1.40 -15.62
CA ALA A 64 -1.92 -1.14 -14.24
C ALA A 64 -2.13 0.34 -13.84
N LEU A 65 -1.90 1.28 -14.75
CA LEU A 65 -2.12 2.71 -14.48
C LEU A 65 -3.57 3.16 -14.72
N SER A 66 -4.50 2.23 -14.82
CA SER A 66 -5.93 2.57 -14.83
C SER A 66 -6.35 3.22 -13.52
N ILE A 67 -7.50 3.90 -13.56
CA ILE A 67 -8.13 4.47 -12.37
C ILE A 67 -8.43 3.36 -11.37
N GLY A 68 -8.97 2.22 -11.83
CA GLY A 68 -9.27 1.06 -10.98
C GLY A 68 -8.03 0.52 -10.27
N GLY A 69 -6.96 0.25 -11.01
CA GLY A 69 -5.70 -0.23 -10.46
C GLY A 69 -5.06 0.76 -9.47
N THR A 70 -5.03 2.04 -9.81
CA THR A 70 -4.45 3.05 -8.93
C THR A 70 -5.27 3.27 -7.66
N ALA A 71 -6.60 3.38 -7.79
CA ALA A 71 -7.50 3.54 -6.65
C ALA A 71 -7.47 2.32 -5.72
N GLY A 72 -7.46 1.10 -6.29
CA GLY A 72 -7.33 -0.13 -5.52
C GLY A 72 -6.01 -0.20 -4.76
N ALA A 73 -4.89 0.13 -5.42
CA ALA A 73 -3.57 0.16 -4.79
C ALA A 73 -3.52 1.13 -3.60
N VAL A 74 -4.01 2.37 -3.80
CA VAL A 74 -4.05 3.38 -2.73
C VAL A 74 -4.95 2.94 -1.59
N ALA A 75 -6.20 2.56 -1.88
CA ALA A 75 -7.18 2.23 -0.86
C ALA A 75 -6.73 1.04 0.01
N PHE A 76 -6.23 -0.03 -0.62
CA PHE A 76 -5.80 -1.20 0.13
C PHE A 76 -4.50 -0.95 0.90
N SER A 77 -3.56 -0.19 0.34
CA SER A 77 -2.35 0.23 1.07
C SER A 77 -2.68 1.07 2.30
N VAL A 78 -3.60 2.04 2.17
CA VAL A 78 -4.06 2.86 3.30
C VAL A 78 -4.71 1.98 4.37
N LEU A 79 -5.63 1.09 3.98
CA LEU A 79 -6.32 0.20 4.91
C LEU A 79 -5.33 -0.71 5.67
N MET A 80 -4.41 -1.38 4.96
CA MET A 80 -3.48 -2.32 5.58
C MET A 80 -2.48 -1.62 6.51
N THR A 81 -1.94 -0.48 6.09
CA THR A 81 -1.00 0.28 6.92
C THR A 81 -1.70 0.90 8.14
N PHE A 82 -2.96 1.32 7.99
CA PHE A 82 -3.82 1.75 9.10
C PHE A 82 -4.06 0.62 10.09
N ILE A 83 -4.47 -0.57 9.62
CA ILE A 83 -4.71 -1.74 10.49
C ILE A 83 -3.42 -2.14 11.20
N TYR A 84 -2.28 -2.15 10.51
CA TYR A 84 -0.98 -2.42 11.12
C TYR A 84 -0.67 -1.43 12.24
N ARG A 85 -0.88 -0.13 11.99
CA ARG A 85 -0.73 0.88 13.04
C ARG A 85 -1.71 0.63 14.17
N TRP A 86 -2.99 0.39 13.90
CA TRP A 86 -3.97 0.14 14.95
C TRP A 86 -3.63 -1.10 15.79
N GLY A 87 -3.25 -2.22 15.17
CA GLY A 87 -2.88 -3.47 15.85
C GLY A 87 -1.61 -3.38 16.70
N LEU A 88 -0.65 -2.52 16.33
CA LEU A 88 0.49 -2.22 17.21
C LEU A 88 0.07 -1.64 18.57
N ARG A 89 -1.16 -1.13 18.73
CA ARG A 89 -1.62 -0.51 19.98
C ARG A 89 -1.85 -1.50 21.11
N THR A 90 -1.98 -2.80 20.78
CA THR A 90 -2.23 -3.87 21.76
C THR A 90 -0.97 -4.68 22.07
N LEU A 91 0.15 -4.37 21.41
CA LEU A 91 1.41 -5.13 21.50
C LEU A 91 2.53 -4.33 22.20
N ILE A 92 2.30 -3.04 22.45
CA ILE A 92 3.13 -2.14 23.25
C ILE A 92 2.39 -1.96 24.58
#